data_AF-A0A954IPZ5-F1
#
_entry.id   AF-A0A954IPZ5-F1
#
_cell.length_a   1.000
_cell.length_b   1.000
_cell.length_c   1.000
_cell.angle_alpha   90.00
_cell.angle_beta   90.00
_cell.angle_gamma   90.00
#
_symmetry.space_group_name_H-M   'P 1'
#
loop_
_entity.id
_entity.type
_entity.pdbx_description
1 polymer ?
#
loop_
_entity_poly.entity_id
_entity_poly.type
_entity_poly.pdbx_seq_one_letter_code
_entity_poly.pdbx_strand_id
1 'polypeptide(L)'
;MHGNSDVAAHAYNKTSPANGTSQNGHGRMSPPQPLSIDPYFCPANVDPFDTVEWEPRTAQIKDENGGLIFEQTDCQIPKSWSPLATNVVVSKYFYGEHKTAERESSVQQVVHRVARTIADWGIEDGYFASPQDGETFYRELAWLCVHQHGAFNSPVWFNVGLFHQYGVRGSQGNYHWDTQNNVIHRPETPYEYPQASACFIQSVEDNMEDIMRLATSEAMLFKFGSGTGTDLSTIRSAREKLSGGGVPSGPLSFMRVYDQIAAVVKSGGKTRRAAKMQSLKDWHPDILEFIQAKSKEEKKARTLIESGEYESNFNGEAYSSIMFQNANLSVRVSDEFMKAVIDDKKWVTHHVTTPEKGPEYDARYLIKEMAEGTWYCGDPGVQYETTINKWHTCKNSGPINASNPCSEYMFLDDTACNLASINLKKCMNDDGTFNVERFRRACAIFITAQEILVDHASYPTPSIAENSHRFRPLGLGYANLGSMLMSMGIPYDSDEGRGICGALTALLNGQGYLTSSQIAGHMGPFKGYAENRDPMLGVMRMHQAAVENIDPSCPEYLKQAAREVWADCVASGEVHGYRNAQATVLAPTGTIAFMMDCDTTGIEPDIALVKYKQLAGGGMMKIVNRTV
;
A
#
# COMPACT_ATOMS: atom_id res chain seq x y z
N MET A 1 34.01 6.31 -70.10
CA MET A 1 35.37 6.86 -70.22
C MET A 1 35.39 8.19 -69.51
N HIS A 2 36.31 8.32 -68.56
CA HIS A 2 36.99 9.53 -68.04
C HIS A 2 36.12 10.75 -67.66
N GLY A 3 36.29 11.37 -66.49
CA GLY A 3 37.43 11.36 -65.58
C GLY A 3 37.60 12.77 -65.02
N ASN A 4 37.97 12.83 -63.74
CA ASN A 4 38.38 14.01 -62.97
C ASN A 4 39.31 14.98 -63.72
N SER A 5 39.31 16.24 -63.29
CA SER A 5 40.56 16.86 -62.78
C SER A 5 40.35 18.15 -62.00
N ASP A 6 41.07 18.21 -60.88
CA ASP A 6 41.28 19.29 -59.93
C ASP A 6 41.96 20.53 -60.53
N VAL A 7 41.71 21.71 -59.93
CA VAL A 7 42.77 22.68 -59.57
C VAL A 7 42.34 23.46 -58.33
N ALA A 8 43.13 23.37 -57.25
CA ALA A 8 43.06 24.21 -56.07
C ALA A 8 44.15 25.30 -56.11
N ALA A 9 43.84 26.53 -55.71
CA ALA A 9 44.82 27.47 -55.17
C ALA A 9 44.13 28.55 -54.30
N HIS A 10 44.55 28.63 -53.04
CA HIS A 10 44.19 29.60 -52.02
C HIS A 10 44.59 31.04 -52.36
N ALA A 11 43.84 32.05 -51.86
CA ALA A 11 44.31 32.89 -50.75
C ALA A 11 43.33 34.02 -50.36
N TYR A 12 43.37 34.31 -49.05
CA TYR A 12 43.05 35.53 -48.30
C TYR A 12 41.79 35.55 -47.42
N ASN A 13 42.09 35.81 -46.16
CA ASN A 13 41.28 35.74 -44.96
C ASN A 13 41.26 37.13 -44.29
N LYS A 14 40.26 37.35 -43.43
CA LYS A 14 40.01 38.47 -42.49
C LYS A 14 39.29 39.69 -43.10
N THR A 15 38.21 40.24 -42.52
CA THR A 15 37.80 40.35 -41.11
C THR A 15 36.28 40.63 -41.00
N SER A 16 35.66 40.15 -39.92
CA SER A 16 34.27 40.46 -39.47
C SER A 16 34.17 41.77 -38.68
N PRO A 17 32.94 42.28 -38.44
CA PRO A 17 32.63 43.02 -37.22
C PRO A 17 31.44 42.48 -36.40
N ALA A 18 31.73 42.36 -35.10
CA ALA A 18 30.98 42.71 -33.87
C ALA A 18 29.54 42.22 -33.59
N ASN A 19 29.46 41.55 -32.42
CA ASN A 19 28.31 41.00 -31.70
C ASN A 19 27.51 42.04 -30.89
N GLY A 20 26.20 41.84 -30.81
CA GLY A 20 25.33 42.30 -29.73
C GLY A 20 24.72 41.09 -29.01
N THR A 21 24.99 40.94 -27.72
CA THR A 21 24.65 39.79 -26.86
C THR A 21 23.25 39.92 -26.24
N SER A 22 22.33 39.00 -26.55
CA SER A 22 21.20 38.66 -25.67
C SER A 22 21.57 37.41 -24.85
N GLN A 23 21.51 37.54 -23.52
CA GLN A 23 21.71 36.43 -22.60
C GLN A 23 20.41 35.63 -22.48
N ASN A 24 20.27 34.56 -23.27
CA ASN A 24 19.38 33.46 -22.94
C ASN A 24 20.17 32.46 -22.09
N GLY A 25 19.95 32.51 -20.77
CA GLY A 25 20.47 31.54 -19.82
C GLY A 25 19.75 30.20 -19.98
N HIS A 26 20.18 29.39 -20.95
CA HIS A 26 20.00 27.94 -20.84
C HIS A 26 20.93 27.47 -19.72
N GLY A 27 20.39 27.38 -18.50
CA GLY A 27 21.08 26.78 -17.37
C GLY A 27 21.57 25.40 -17.79
N ARG A 28 22.90 25.22 -17.78
CA ARG A 28 23.52 23.90 -17.87
C ARG A 28 22.93 23.05 -16.74
N MET A 29 22.24 21.98 -17.10
CA MET A 29 21.60 21.08 -16.16
C MET A 29 22.66 20.49 -15.22
N SER A 30 22.40 20.54 -13.92
CA SER A 30 23.24 19.87 -12.92
C SER A 30 23.25 18.37 -13.22
N PRO A 31 24.41 17.70 -13.12
CA PRO A 31 24.50 16.25 -13.31
C PRO A 31 23.61 15.51 -12.30
N PRO A 32 23.19 14.27 -12.61
CA PRO A 32 22.44 13.40 -11.69
C PRO A 32 23.14 13.34 -10.32
N GLN A 33 22.51 13.87 -9.25
CA GLN A 33 23.13 13.94 -7.92
C GLN A 33 22.48 12.96 -6.94
N PRO A 34 23.27 12.13 -6.24
CA PRO A 34 22.77 11.30 -5.14
C PRO A 34 22.11 12.16 -4.04
N LEU A 35 21.26 11.55 -3.22
CA LEU A 35 20.47 12.28 -2.23
C LEU A 35 21.36 12.85 -1.13
N SER A 36 21.28 14.16 -0.91
CA SER A 36 21.73 14.77 0.34
C SER A 36 20.58 14.84 1.32
N ILE A 37 20.85 14.55 2.59
CA ILE A 37 19.83 14.47 3.64
C ILE A 37 20.10 15.58 4.65
N ASP A 38 19.27 16.62 4.60
CA ASP A 38 19.33 17.70 5.59
C ASP A 38 18.77 17.21 6.94
N PRO A 39 19.51 17.35 8.06
CA PRO A 39 18.97 17.06 9.38
C PRO A 39 17.79 18.00 9.70
N TYR A 40 16.66 17.45 10.16
CA TYR A 40 15.47 18.22 10.49
C TYR A 40 14.78 17.74 11.77
N PHE A 41 14.64 16.44 11.95
CA PHE A 41 13.96 15.81 13.06
C PHE A 41 14.90 15.48 14.21
N CYS A 42 16.00 14.78 13.92
CA CYS A 42 16.95 14.32 14.92
C CYS A 42 18.03 15.39 15.16
N PRO A 43 18.22 15.88 16.40
CA PRO A 43 19.24 16.87 16.70
C PRO A 43 20.65 16.36 16.35
N ALA A 44 21.46 17.15 15.64
CA ALA A 44 22.71 16.71 15.00
C ALA A 44 23.74 15.97 15.88
N ASN A 45 23.74 16.15 17.20
CA ASN A 45 24.71 15.56 18.13
C ASN A 45 24.08 14.68 19.22
N VAL A 46 22.86 14.18 19.01
CA VAL A 46 22.13 13.34 19.98
C VAL A 46 21.72 12.04 19.28
N ASP A 47 21.92 10.90 19.93
CA ASP A 47 21.39 9.63 19.43
C ASP A 47 19.85 9.72 19.40
N PRO A 48 19.15 9.27 18.34
CA PRO A 48 17.70 9.35 18.28
C PRO A 48 17.00 8.71 19.50
N PHE A 49 17.59 7.70 20.14
CA PHE A 49 17.02 7.05 21.32
C PHE A 49 17.26 7.83 22.63
N ASP A 50 18.24 8.73 22.67
CA ASP A 50 18.51 9.60 23.83
C ASP A 50 17.58 10.83 23.87
N THR A 51 16.76 11.03 22.83
CA THR A 51 15.80 12.14 22.76
C THR A 51 14.46 11.85 23.45
N VAL A 52 14.30 10.64 24.02
CA VAL A 52 13.12 10.23 24.79
C VAL A 52 13.50 9.72 26.17
N GLU A 53 12.60 9.86 27.14
CA GLU A 53 12.72 9.20 28.44
C GLU A 53 12.22 7.75 28.35
N TRP A 54 12.98 6.80 28.88
CA TRP A 54 12.64 5.38 28.90
C TRP A 54 12.12 4.95 30.27
N GLU A 55 11.17 4.02 30.29
CA GLU A 55 10.73 3.37 31.52
C GLU A 55 10.43 1.88 31.31
N PRO A 56 10.73 1.02 32.30
CA PRO A 56 10.33 -0.37 32.26
C PRO A 56 8.81 -0.50 32.38
N ARG A 57 8.20 -1.26 31.49
CA ARG A 57 6.76 -1.56 31.52
C ARG A 57 6.49 -3.04 31.33
N THR A 58 5.37 -3.48 31.90
CA THR A 58 4.80 -4.79 31.62
C THR A 58 3.75 -4.65 30.51
N ALA A 59 3.94 -5.38 29.42
CA ALA A 59 2.91 -5.55 28.40
C ALA A 59 2.02 -6.75 28.76
N GLN A 60 0.70 -6.57 28.76
CA GLN A 60 -0.27 -7.63 29.07
C GLN A 60 -1.43 -7.62 28.08
N ILE A 61 -1.86 -8.82 27.67
CA ILE A 61 -3.13 -9.03 26.97
C ILE A 61 -3.98 -9.96 27.83
N LYS A 62 -5.22 -9.53 28.12
CA LYS A 62 -6.17 -10.28 28.96
C LYS A 62 -7.38 -10.72 28.14
N ASP A 63 -7.94 -11.87 28.48
CA ASP A 63 -9.21 -12.38 27.97
C ASP A 63 -10.40 -11.55 28.50
N GLU A 64 -11.62 -11.88 28.06
CA GLU A 64 -12.85 -11.17 28.46
C GLU A 64 -13.21 -11.36 29.94
N ASN A 65 -12.71 -12.42 30.57
CA ASN A 65 -12.88 -12.74 31.98
C ASN A 65 -11.73 -12.18 32.85
N GLY A 66 -10.78 -11.45 32.24
CA GLY A 66 -9.61 -10.89 32.90
C GLY A 66 -8.43 -11.86 33.07
N GLY A 67 -8.52 -13.08 32.52
CA GLY A 67 -7.44 -14.06 32.48
C GLY A 67 -6.30 -13.62 31.56
N LEU A 68 -5.06 -13.99 31.90
CA LEU A 68 -3.87 -13.50 31.19
C LEU A 68 -3.54 -14.39 29.97
N ILE A 69 -3.56 -13.80 28.76
CA ILE A 69 -3.23 -14.48 27.49
C ILE A 69 -1.74 -14.30 27.14
N PHE A 70 -1.21 -13.11 27.39
CA PHE A 70 0.18 -12.75 27.12
C PHE A 70 0.68 -11.79 28.19
N GLU A 71 1.92 -11.95 28.62
CA GLU A 71 2.61 -11.03 29.51
C GLU A 71 4.09 -11.00 29.16
N GLN A 72 4.68 -9.82 29.07
CA GLN A 72 6.14 -9.66 29.07
C GLN A 72 6.49 -8.49 29.99
N THR A 73 7.30 -8.74 31.01
CA THR A 73 7.74 -7.75 32.00
C THR A 73 9.00 -7.04 31.51
N ASP A 74 9.37 -5.96 32.21
CA ASP A 74 10.66 -5.28 32.09
C ASP A 74 11.00 -4.79 30.66
N CYS A 75 9.97 -4.49 29.87
CA CYS A 75 10.15 -3.96 28.53
C CYS A 75 10.53 -2.47 28.60
N GLN A 76 11.63 -2.06 27.99
CA GLN A 76 12.03 -0.66 27.90
C GLN A 76 11.19 0.04 26.82
N ILE A 77 10.32 0.95 27.26
CA ILE A 77 9.39 1.67 26.39
C ILE A 77 9.58 3.19 26.61
N PRO A 78 9.48 4.03 25.56
CA PRO A 78 9.44 5.47 25.76
C PRO A 78 8.24 5.85 26.63
N LYS A 79 8.46 6.65 27.66
CA LYS A 79 7.45 7.08 28.64
C LYS A 79 6.24 7.75 28.00
N SER A 80 6.42 8.40 26.85
CA SER A 80 5.36 9.05 26.08
C SER A 80 4.40 8.09 25.37
N TRP A 81 4.79 6.83 25.14
CA TRP A 81 3.92 5.85 24.49
C TRP A 81 2.80 5.45 25.44
N SER A 82 1.63 5.07 24.92
CA SER A 82 0.55 4.58 25.78
C SER A 82 0.72 3.12 26.18
N PRO A 83 -0.04 2.64 27.20
CA PRO A 83 -0.16 1.21 27.48
C PRO A 83 -0.67 0.40 26.28
N LEU A 84 -1.53 0.99 25.45
CA LEU A 84 -2.03 0.37 24.22
C LEU A 84 -0.90 0.16 23.21
N ALA A 85 -0.13 1.20 22.90
CA ALA A 85 1.02 1.12 22.02
C ALA A 85 2.05 0.11 22.54
N THR A 86 2.29 0.12 23.86
CA THR A 86 3.15 -0.85 24.57
C THR A 86 2.69 -2.28 24.32
N ASN A 87 1.42 -2.58 24.60
CA ASN A 87 0.87 -3.92 24.40
C ASN A 87 0.96 -4.36 22.95
N VAL A 88 0.67 -3.47 21.99
CA VAL A 88 0.74 -3.79 20.55
C VAL A 88 2.17 -4.07 20.10
N VAL A 89 3.12 -3.18 20.39
CA VAL A 89 4.51 -3.34 19.92
C VAL A 89 5.17 -4.57 20.53
N VAL A 90 4.98 -4.80 21.83
CA VAL A 90 5.60 -5.93 22.52
C VAL A 90 4.98 -7.25 22.05
N SER A 91 3.65 -7.36 22.04
CA SER A 91 2.99 -8.62 21.68
C SER A 91 3.15 -9.02 20.21
N LYS A 92 3.30 -8.04 19.30
CA LYS A 92 3.30 -8.29 17.85
C LYS A 92 4.65 -8.11 17.18
N TYR A 93 5.40 -7.07 17.53
CA TYR A 93 6.56 -6.62 16.75
C TYR A 93 7.90 -6.96 17.36
N PHE A 94 7.97 -7.19 18.67
CA PHE A 94 9.17 -7.73 19.28
C PHE A 94 9.45 -9.12 18.72
N TYR A 95 10.67 -9.30 18.21
CA TYR A 95 11.22 -10.55 17.72
C TYR A 95 11.58 -11.50 18.88
N GLY A 96 11.66 -12.80 18.57
CA GLY A 96 12.11 -13.87 19.49
C GLY A 96 10.95 -14.58 20.19
N GLU A 97 11.18 -15.84 20.56
CA GLU A 97 10.22 -16.61 21.34
C GLU A 97 10.03 -16.00 22.74
N HIS A 98 8.82 -16.05 23.27
CA HIS A 98 8.55 -15.48 24.58
C HIS A 98 9.26 -16.29 25.68
N LYS A 99 9.87 -15.60 26.66
CA LYS A 99 10.70 -16.17 27.76
C LYS A 99 12.06 -16.76 27.33
N THR A 100 12.56 -16.41 26.14
CA THR A 100 13.92 -16.77 25.72
C THR A 100 14.84 -15.54 25.72
N ALA A 101 16.15 -15.75 25.68
CA ALA A 101 17.14 -14.67 25.70
C ALA A 101 17.20 -13.85 24.40
N GLU A 102 16.73 -14.43 23.29
CA GLU A 102 16.65 -13.76 21.98
C GLU A 102 15.47 -12.79 21.87
N ARG A 103 14.55 -12.81 22.84
CA ARG A 103 13.36 -11.96 22.84
C ARG A 103 13.75 -10.50 22.95
N GLU A 104 13.33 -9.70 21.96
CA GLU A 104 13.44 -8.24 22.07
C GLU A 104 12.69 -7.76 23.33
N SER A 105 13.31 -6.82 24.04
CA SER A 105 12.83 -6.27 25.30
C SER A 105 12.79 -4.74 25.29
N SER A 106 13.12 -4.09 24.18
CA SER A 106 13.08 -2.62 24.06
C SER A 106 12.54 -2.16 22.71
N VAL A 107 11.77 -1.06 22.70
CA VAL A 107 11.39 -0.36 21.45
C VAL A 107 12.62 0.10 20.68
N GLN A 108 13.70 0.44 21.37
CA GLN A 108 14.98 0.79 20.74
C GLN A 108 15.49 -0.33 19.83
N GLN A 109 15.42 -1.59 20.29
CA GLN A 109 15.91 -2.73 19.51
C GLN A 109 15.15 -2.90 18.20
N VAL A 110 13.81 -2.90 18.24
CA VAL A 110 12.98 -3.06 17.03
C VAL A 110 13.11 -1.87 16.07
N VAL A 111 13.16 -0.64 16.59
CA VAL A 111 13.33 0.57 15.75
C VAL A 111 14.72 0.61 15.14
N HIS A 112 15.77 0.37 15.92
CA HIS A 112 17.14 0.29 15.42
C HIS A 112 17.26 -0.79 14.35
N ARG A 113 16.76 -2.00 14.63
CA ARG A 113 16.83 -3.12 13.71
C ARG A 113 16.31 -2.77 12.33
N VAL A 114 15.15 -2.13 12.27
CA VAL A 114 14.53 -1.74 10.99
C VAL A 114 15.26 -0.56 10.36
N ALA A 115 15.42 0.56 11.09
CA ALA A 115 15.95 1.79 10.52
C ALA A 115 17.43 1.66 10.08
N ARG A 116 18.26 0.98 10.90
CA ARG A 116 19.68 0.75 10.59
C ARG A 116 19.84 -0.10 9.34
N THR A 117 19.09 -1.20 9.25
CA THR A 117 19.15 -2.10 8.09
C THR A 117 18.76 -1.37 6.81
N ILE A 118 17.68 -0.57 6.81
CA ILE A 118 17.29 0.21 5.63
C ILE A 118 18.36 1.24 5.25
N ALA A 119 18.96 1.91 6.22
CA ALA A 119 20.01 2.89 5.94
C ALA A 119 21.29 2.24 5.40
N ASP A 120 21.70 1.09 5.94
CA ASP A 120 22.85 0.32 5.44
C ASP A 120 22.66 -0.10 3.99
N TRP A 121 21.49 -0.64 3.65
CA TRP A 121 21.12 -0.95 2.27
C TRP A 121 21.16 0.28 1.36
N GLY A 122 20.62 1.42 1.83
CA GLY A 122 20.66 2.65 1.05
C GLY A 122 22.08 3.19 0.81
N ILE A 123 23.00 3.01 1.76
CA ILE A 123 24.42 3.34 1.62
C ILE A 123 25.09 2.40 0.61
N GLU A 124 24.86 1.09 0.73
CA GLU A 124 25.42 0.07 -0.17
C GLU A 124 24.97 0.26 -1.61
N ASP A 125 23.68 0.55 -1.81
CA ASP A 125 23.07 0.74 -3.12
C ASP A 125 23.38 2.11 -3.75
N GLY A 126 24.00 3.03 -3.01
CA GLY A 126 24.42 4.33 -3.52
C GLY A 126 23.31 5.39 -3.60
N TYR A 127 22.26 5.29 -2.78
CA TYR A 127 21.20 6.31 -2.75
C TYR A 127 21.69 7.67 -2.23
N PHE A 128 22.67 7.67 -1.34
CA PHE A 128 23.10 8.84 -0.58
C PHE A 128 24.39 9.46 -1.13
N ALA A 129 24.49 10.79 -1.06
CA ALA A 129 25.62 11.55 -1.58
C ALA A 129 26.93 11.31 -0.82
N SER A 130 26.80 10.88 0.43
CA SER A 130 27.92 10.47 1.27
C SER A 130 27.46 9.44 2.31
N PRO A 131 28.41 8.71 2.93
CA PRO A 131 28.09 7.89 4.10
C PRO A 131 27.45 8.69 5.24
N GLN A 132 27.78 9.98 5.37
CA GLN A 132 27.19 10.87 6.38
C GLN A 132 25.72 11.19 6.09
N ASP A 133 25.33 11.31 4.82
CA ASP A 133 23.92 11.46 4.43
C ASP A 133 23.13 10.19 4.78
N GLY A 134 23.71 9.00 4.56
CA GLY A 134 23.11 7.73 4.97
C GLY A 134 22.98 7.59 6.50
N GLU A 135 23.96 8.04 7.26
CA GLU A 135 23.87 8.10 8.72
C GLU A 135 22.82 9.12 9.18
N THR A 136 22.73 10.27 8.51
CA THR A 136 21.68 11.26 8.80
C THR A 136 20.30 10.68 8.51
N PHE A 137 20.13 9.98 7.39
CA PHE A 137 18.90 9.26 7.07
C PHE A 137 18.50 8.23 8.14
N TYR A 138 19.45 7.41 8.62
CA TYR A 138 19.21 6.48 9.73
C TYR A 138 18.65 7.22 10.95
N ARG A 139 19.29 8.32 11.33
CA ARG A 139 18.94 9.09 12.52
C ARG A 139 17.57 9.76 12.40
N GLU A 140 17.26 10.35 11.24
CA GLU A 140 15.96 10.94 10.94
C GLU A 140 14.85 9.88 10.97
N LEU A 141 15.07 8.72 10.32
CA LEU A 141 14.09 7.64 10.26
C LEU A 141 13.83 7.01 11.64
N ALA A 142 14.91 6.73 12.40
CA ALA A 142 14.81 6.20 13.76
C ALA A 142 14.08 7.19 14.68
N TRP A 143 14.39 8.49 14.58
CA TRP A 143 13.71 9.54 15.34
C TRP A 143 12.21 9.58 15.01
N LEU A 144 11.84 9.56 13.72
CA LEU A 144 10.44 9.56 13.29
C LEU A 144 9.67 8.36 13.85
N CYS A 145 10.30 7.17 13.86
CA CYS A 145 9.67 5.95 14.37
C CYS A 145 9.51 5.97 15.89
N VAL A 146 10.54 6.35 16.66
CA VAL A 146 10.49 6.35 18.14
C VAL A 146 9.53 7.42 18.69
N HIS A 147 9.36 8.54 17.98
CA HIS A 147 8.40 9.60 18.34
C HIS A 147 6.99 9.38 17.76
N GLN A 148 6.76 8.25 17.09
CA GLN A 148 5.48 7.85 16.49
C GLN A 148 4.97 8.82 15.42
N HIS A 149 5.87 9.45 14.65
CA HIS A 149 5.52 10.30 13.50
C HIS A 149 5.07 9.48 12.29
N GLY A 150 5.53 8.24 12.18
CA GLY A 150 5.08 7.32 11.15
C GLY A 150 5.50 5.89 11.46
N ALA A 151 4.90 4.94 10.76
CA ALA A 151 5.23 3.54 10.88
C ALA A 151 5.04 2.81 9.54
N PHE A 152 5.91 1.82 9.29
CA PHE A 152 5.76 0.88 8.19
C PHE A 152 4.64 -0.12 8.44
N ASN A 153 4.19 -0.82 7.40
CA ASN A 153 3.32 -1.98 7.52
C ASN A 153 3.97 -3.08 8.38
N SER A 154 3.11 -3.91 8.98
CA SER A 154 3.53 -4.97 9.91
C SER A 154 4.65 -5.91 9.40
N PRO A 155 4.65 -6.39 8.14
CA PRO A 155 5.75 -7.22 7.62
C PRO A 155 7.15 -6.62 7.75
N VAL A 156 7.29 -5.30 7.63
CA VAL A 156 8.59 -4.62 7.85
C VAL A 156 9.06 -4.82 9.28
N TRP A 157 8.19 -4.55 10.26
CA TRP A 157 8.51 -4.71 11.68
C TRP A 157 8.78 -6.17 12.07
N PHE A 158 8.08 -7.12 11.45
CA PHE A 158 8.27 -8.55 11.68
C PHE A 158 9.61 -9.06 11.17
N ASN A 159 10.03 -8.64 9.98
CA ASN A 159 11.04 -9.39 9.21
C ASN A 159 12.33 -8.60 8.93
N VAL A 160 12.25 -7.27 8.75
CA VAL A 160 13.41 -6.48 8.32
C VAL A 160 14.47 -6.42 9.41
N GLY A 161 15.72 -6.68 9.03
CA GLY A 161 16.88 -6.66 9.92
C GLY A 161 17.09 -7.91 10.77
N LEU A 162 16.22 -8.92 10.73
CA LEU A 162 16.42 -10.16 11.51
C LEU A 162 17.72 -10.89 11.13
N PHE A 163 18.03 -10.98 9.83
CA PHE A 163 19.30 -11.55 9.39
C PHE A 163 20.48 -10.60 9.66
N HIS A 164 20.35 -9.35 9.24
CA HIS A 164 21.44 -8.37 9.24
C HIS A 164 21.92 -7.99 10.65
N GLN A 165 20.99 -7.87 11.60
CA GLN A 165 21.29 -7.41 12.96
C GLN A 165 21.46 -8.57 13.93
N TYR A 166 20.74 -9.68 13.72
CA TYR A 166 20.70 -10.80 14.67
C TYR A 166 21.16 -12.15 14.09
N GLY A 167 21.48 -12.24 12.80
CA GLY A 167 21.94 -13.48 12.15
C GLY A 167 20.87 -14.56 12.02
N VAL A 168 19.58 -14.21 12.13
CA VAL A 168 18.47 -15.17 12.11
C VAL A 168 18.38 -15.88 10.77
N ARG A 169 18.30 -17.21 10.81
CA ARG A 169 18.16 -18.06 9.63
C ARG A 169 16.88 -18.90 9.70
N GLY A 170 16.50 -19.50 8.58
CA GLY A 170 15.29 -20.31 8.45
C GLY A 170 15.33 -21.15 7.18
N SER A 171 14.27 -21.93 6.94
CA SER A 171 14.08 -22.73 5.72
C SER A 171 14.02 -21.84 4.47
N GLN A 172 14.43 -22.35 3.31
CA GLN A 172 14.49 -21.65 2.00
C GLN A 172 13.48 -20.50 1.82
N GLY A 173 14.01 -19.32 1.45
CA GLY A 173 13.26 -18.08 1.33
C GLY A 173 12.30 -18.00 0.15
N ASN A 174 11.72 -16.82 -0.02
CA ASN A 174 10.88 -16.44 -1.16
C ASN A 174 11.75 -15.99 -2.36
N TYR A 175 11.17 -15.51 -3.45
CA TYR A 175 11.94 -15.03 -4.62
C TYR A 175 12.32 -13.56 -4.44
N HIS A 176 13.52 -13.16 -4.82
CA HIS A 176 13.93 -11.75 -4.91
C HIS A 176 14.56 -11.47 -6.26
N TRP A 177 14.71 -10.18 -6.58
CA TRP A 177 15.48 -9.75 -7.74
C TRP A 177 16.95 -9.61 -7.34
N ASP A 178 17.83 -10.32 -8.03
CA ASP A 178 19.28 -10.13 -7.91
C ASP A 178 19.69 -9.01 -8.87
N THR A 179 19.98 -7.84 -8.32
CA THR A 179 20.39 -6.64 -9.07
C THR A 179 21.75 -6.79 -9.75
N GLN A 180 22.65 -7.61 -9.21
CA GLN A 180 23.99 -7.82 -9.76
C GLN A 180 23.93 -8.68 -11.02
N ASN A 181 23.13 -9.74 -11.00
CA ASN A 181 23.03 -10.70 -12.09
C ASN A 181 21.82 -10.45 -13.00
N ASN A 182 20.90 -9.57 -12.62
CA ASN A 182 19.63 -9.29 -13.31
C ASN A 182 18.76 -10.55 -13.51
N VAL A 183 18.66 -11.37 -12.46
CA VAL A 183 17.87 -12.61 -12.47
C VAL A 183 17.01 -12.71 -11.22
N ILE A 184 15.94 -13.50 -11.29
CA ILE A 184 15.18 -13.88 -10.10
C ILE A 184 15.94 -15.00 -9.39
N HIS A 185 16.20 -14.81 -8.11
CA HIS A 185 16.89 -15.78 -7.27
C HIS A 185 16.06 -16.12 -6.03
N ARG A 186 16.28 -17.31 -5.47
CA ARG A 186 15.61 -17.78 -4.27
C ARG A 186 16.67 -18.03 -3.19
N PRO A 187 16.75 -17.20 -2.14
CA PRO A 187 17.82 -17.26 -1.16
C PRO A 187 17.65 -18.47 -0.25
N GLU A 188 18.76 -18.90 0.35
CA GLU A 188 18.78 -20.04 1.28
C GLU A 188 17.99 -19.75 2.56
N THR A 189 17.86 -18.46 2.94
CA THR A 189 17.13 -18.04 4.12
C THR A 189 16.16 -16.88 3.85
N PRO A 190 14.96 -16.87 4.47
CA PRO A 190 13.90 -15.88 4.20
C PRO A 190 14.17 -14.53 4.82
N TYR A 191 15.19 -14.39 5.68
CA TYR A 191 15.43 -13.17 6.44
C TYR A 191 16.56 -12.30 5.86
N GLU A 192 17.38 -12.88 4.97
CA GLU A 192 18.37 -12.14 4.18
C GLU A 192 17.65 -11.20 3.20
N TYR A 193 16.63 -11.71 2.51
CA TYR A 193 15.69 -10.89 1.75
C TYR A 193 14.29 -11.05 2.36
N PRO A 194 13.91 -10.22 3.34
CA PRO A 194 12.66 -10.37 4.08
C PRO A 194 11.41 -10.05 3.23
N GLN A 195 10.28 -10.67 3.55
CA GLN A 195 9.00 -10.19 3.03
C GLN A 195 8.64 -8.86 3.71
N ALA A 196 8.74 -7.76 2.97
CA ALA A 196 8.45 -6.40 3.45
C ALA A 196 7.09 -5.87 3.00
N SER A 197 6.45 -6.49 1.99
CA SER A 197 5.18 -6.02 1.42
C SER A 197 3.96 -6.64 2.11
N ALA A 198 2.91 -5.85 2.32
CA ALA A 198 1.65 -6.32 2.92
C ALA A 198 0.57 -6.66 1.89
N CYS A 199 0.66 -6.06 0.71
CA CYS A 199 -0.43 -6.05 -0.28
C CYS A 199 0.07 -6.62 -1.59
N PHE A 200 -0.69 -7.55 -2.16
CA PHE A 200 -0.37 -8.24 -3.40
C PHE A 200 -1.57 -8.24 -4.33
N ILE A 201 -1.31 -8.14 -5.63
CA ILE A 201 -2.28 -8.37 -6.70
C ILE A 201 -1.76 -9.54 -7.52
N GLN A 202 -2.62 -10.49 -7.87
CA GLN A 202 -2.24 -11.68 -8.63
C GLN A 202 -3.16 -11.86 -9.83
N SER A 203 -2.58 -12.26 -10.95
CA SER A 203 -3.32 -12.70 -12.13
C SER A 203 -3.79 -14.14 -12.00
N VAL A 204 -4.78 -14.51 -12.80
CA VAL A 204 -5.15 -15.90 -13.06
C VAL A 204 -5.57 -16.07 -14.51
N GLU A 205 -5.07 -17.12 -15.16
CA GLU A 205 -5.44 -17.51 -16.51
C GLU A 205 -6.53 -18.60 -16.50
N ASP A 206 -7.28 -18.72 -17.60
CA ASP A 206 -8.40 -19.66 -17.75
C ASP A 206 -7.95 -21.10 -18.04
N ASN A 207 -7.13 -21.67 -17.15
CA ASN A 207 -6.70 -23.05 -17.20
C ASN A 207 -6.45 -23.61 -15.79
N MET A 208 -6.57 -24.92 -15.62
CA MET A 208 -6.48 -25.55 -14.31
C MET A 208 -5.10 -25.41 -13.64
N GLU A 209 -4.02 -25.36 -14.41
CA GLU A 209 -2.67 -25.20 -13.86
C GLU A 209 -2.53 -23.84 -13.19
N ASP A 210 -3.00 -22.77 -13.84
CA ASP A 210 -2.90 -21.42 -13.32
C ASP A 210 -3.90 -21.13 -12.18
N ILE A 211 -5.10 -21.69 -12.27
CA ILE A 211 -6.11 -21.65 -11.19
C ILE A 211 -5.54 -22.31 -9.91
N MET A 212 -4.82 -23.44 -10.03
CA MET A 212 -4.19 -24.11 -8.88
C MET A 212 -2.87 -23.47 -8.45
N ARG A 213 -2.12 -22.85 -9.38
CA ARG A 213 -0.96 -22.00 -9.06
C ARG A 213 -1.39 -20.86 -8.14
N LEU A 214 -2.48 -20.16 -8.46
CA LEU A 214 -3.00 -19.08 -7.64
C LEU A 214 -3.28 -19.57 -6.21
N ALA A 215 -4.02 -20.68 -6.06
CA ALA A 215 -4.29 -21.30 -4.76
C ALA A 215 -2.99 -21.54 -3.94
N THR A 216 -1.96 -22.07 -4.59
CA THR A 216 -0.66 -22.32 -3.96
C THR A 216 0.01 -21.02 -3.52
N SER A 217 0.01 -20.02 -4.39
CA SER A 217 0.61 -18.70 -4.13
C SER A 217 -0.08 -17.97 -2.97
N GLU A 218 -1.42 -18.01 -2.90
CA GLU A 218 -2.18 -17.40 -1.80
C GLU A 218 -1.87 -18.04 -0.46
N ALA A 219 -1.79 -19.37 -0.39
CA ALA A 219 -1.38 -20.08 0.81
C ALA A 219 0.00 -19.61 1.30
N MET A 220 0.96 -19.41 0.37
CA MET A 220 2.29 -18.92 0.71
C MET A 220 2.28 -17.46 1.19
N LEU A 221 1.48 -16.58 0.56
CA LEU A 221 1.31 -15.20 1.01
C LEU A 221 0.73 -15.09 2.42
N PHE A 222 -0.31 -15.88 2.70
CA PHE A 222 -0.93 -15.93 4.02
C PHE A 222 0.06 -16.38 5.08
N LYS A 223 0.83 -17.44 4.83
CA LYS A 223 1.87 -17.93 5.74
C LYS A 223 2.78 -16.82 6.29
N PHE A 224 3.13 -15.82 5.47
CA PHE A 224 4.04 -14.74 5.83
C PHE A 224 3.37 -13.43 6.28
N GLY A 225 2.04 -13.40 6.46
CA GLY A 225 1.37 -12.26 7.08
C GLY A 225 0.76 -11.24 6.12
N SER A 226 0.71 -11.55 4.82
CA SER A 226 0.28 -10.62 3.77
C SER A 226 -1.06 -10.98 3.15
N GLY A 227 -1.69 -10.01 2.51
CA GLY A 227 -2.99 -10.15 1.86
C GLY A 227 -2.88 -10.01 0.34
N THR A 228 -3.85 -10.59 -0.36
CA THR A 228 -3.84 -10.70 -1.83
C THR A 228 -5.20 -10.35 -2.42
N GLY A 229 -5.24 -9.85 -3.64
CA GLY A 229 -6.47 -9.82 -4.42
C GLY A 229 -6.29 -10.24 -5.86
N THR A 230 -7.39 -10.69 -6.44
CA THR A 230 -7.44 -11.28 -7.78
C THR A 230 -8.79 -10.96 -8.41
N ASP A 231 -8.77 -10.56 -9.67
CA ASP A 231 -9.97 -10.50 -10.50
C ASP A 231 -10.15 -11.82 -11.23
N LEU A 232 -11.35 -12.38 -11.15
CA LEU A 232 -11.63 -13.71 -11.69
C LEU A 232 -12.38 -13.65 -13.03
N SER A 233 -12.47 -12.46 -13.66
CA SER A 233 -13.21 -12.29 -14.91
C SER A 233 -12.51 -12.92 -16.12
N THR A 234 -11.25 -13.32 -15.95
CA THR A 234 -10.51 -14.12 -16.93
C THR A 234 -10.97 -15.57 -16.98
N ILE A 235 -11.54 -16.11 -15.90
CA ILE A 235 -12.04 -17.49 -15.84
C ILE A 235 -13.37 -17.57 -16.57
N ARG A 236 -13.51 -18.52 -17.49
CA ARG A 236 -14.76 -18.68 -18.27
C ARG A 236 -15.98 -18.91 -17.37
N SER A 237 -17.13 -18.39 -17.79
CA SER A 237 -18.39 -18.52 -17.07
C SER A 237 -18.86 -19.97 -17.02
N ALA A 238 -19.58 -20.36 -15.95
CA ALA A 238 -20.30 -21.64 -15.84
C ALA A 238 -21.32 -21.88 -16.97
N ARG A 239 -21.65 -20.83 -17.75
CA ARG A 239 -22.61 -20.84 -18.86
C ARG A 239 -21.94 -21.11 -20.21
N GLU A 240 -20.60 -21.15 -20.27
CA GLU A 240 -19.83 -21.45 -21.48
C GLU A 240 -19.63 -22.96 -21.68
N LYS A 241 -18.82 -23.35 -22.68
CA LYS A 241 -18.52 -24.75 -22.99
C LYS A 241 -17.05 -25.09 -22.81
N LEU A 242 -16.77 -26.34 -22.46
CA LEU A 242 -15.43 -26.91 -22.51
C LEU A 242 -15.14 -27.55 -23.87
N SER A 243 -13.88 -27.49 -24.31
CA SER A 243 -13.44 -28.07 -25.59
C SER A 243 -13.66 -29.58 -25.67
N GLY A 244 -13.52 -30.29 -24.54
CA GLY A 244 -13.79 -31.73 -24.41
C GLY A 244 -15.26 -32.12 -24.24
N GLY A 245 -16.20 -31.16 -24.28
CA GLY A 245 -17.60 -31.35 -23.92
C GLY A 245 -17.86 -31.13 -22.43
N GLY A 246 -19.11 -30.77 -22.09
CA GLY A 246 -19.53 -30.42 -20.72
C GLY A 246 -19.56 -28.92 -20.44
N VAL A 247 -19.88 -28.59 -19.19
CA VAL A 247 -19.97 -27.22 -18.69
C VAL A 247 -18.82 -26.93 -17.72
N PRO A 248 -18.16 -25.78 -17.82
CA PRO A 248 -17.16 -25.36 -16.84
C PRO A 248 -17.80 -25.06 -15.49
N SER A 249 -17.00 -25.07 -14.43
CA SER A 249 -17.49 -24.79 -13.07
C SER A 249 -17.74 -23.30 -12.79
N GLY A 250 -17.18 -22.40 -13.61
CA GLY A 250 -17.22 -20.95 -13.43
C GLY A 250 -16.34 -20.43 -12.28
N PRO A 251 -16.08 -19.12 -12.23
CA PRO A 251 -15.23 -18.49 -11.22
C PRO A 251 -15.71 -18.75 -9.79
N LEU A 252 -17.02 -18.72 -9.52
CA LEU A 252 -17.57 -18.90 -8.18
C LEU A 252 -17.25 -20.27 -7.55
N SER A 253 -17.11 -21.31 -8.38
CA SER A 253 -16.72 -22.63 -7.87
C SER A 253 -15.27 -22.62 -7.36
N PHE A 254 -14.36 -21.96 -8.08
CA PHE A 254 -12.97 -21.81 -7.64
C PHE A 254 -12.82 -20.81 -6.50
N MET A 255 -13.70 -19.79 -6.42
CA MET A 255 -13.76 -18.89 -5.27
C MET A 255 -13.95 -19.67 -3.95
N ARG A 256 -14.73 -20.75 -3.95
CA ARG A 256 -14.89 -21.62 -2.76
C ARG A 256 -13.58 -22.28 -2.35
N VAL A 257 -12.76 -22.71 -3.32
CA VAL A 257 -11.43 -23.28 -3.03
C VAL A 257 -10.55 -22.22 -2.37
N TYR A 258 -10.48 -21.03 -2.95
CA TYR A 258 -9.65 -19.95 -2.43
C TYR A 258 -10.12 -19.44 -1.06
N ASP A 259 -11.44 -19.38 -0.82
CA ASP A 259 -12.02 -19.06 0.48
C ASP A 259 -11.58 -20.06 1.56
N GLN A 260 -11.58 -21.35 1.25
CA GLN A 260 -11.13 -22.38 2.19
C GLN A 260 -9.62 -22.34 2.44
N ILE A 261 -8.81 -21.97 1.44
CA ILE A 261 -7.37 -21.74 1.65
C ILE A 261 -7.16 -20.60 2.65
N ALA A 262 -7.90 -19.50 2.50
CA ALA A 262 -7.87 -18.38 3.44
C ALA A 262 -8.37 -18.76 4.86
N ALA A 263 -9.31 -19.71 4.96
CA ALA A 263 -9.79 -20.23 6.23
C ALA A 263 -8.74 -21.08 6.97
N VAL A 264 -8.02 -21.96 6.26
CA VAL A 264 -7.11 -22.94 6.89
C VAL A 264 -5.70 -22.40 7.12
N VAL A 265 -5.22 -21.48 6.28
CA VAL A 265 -3.87 -20.92 6.42
C VAL A 265 -3.89 -19.66 7.28
N LYS A 266 -3.45 -19.79 8.53
CA LYS A 266 -3.34 -18.65 9.46
C LYS A 266 -2.19 -17.71 9.07
N SER A 267 -2.45 -16.42 9.16
CA SER A 267 -1.56 -15.38 8.64
C SER A 267 -0.35 -15.14 9.55
N GLY A 268 0.87 -15.25 9.01
CA GLY A 268 2.12 -14.98 9.73
C GLY A 268 2.48 -15.99 10.83
N GLY A 269 1.89 -17.19 10.83
CA GLY A 269 2.05 -18.17 11.91
C GLY A 269 1.45 -17.74 13.26
N LYS A 270 0.65 -16.66 13.28
CA LYS A 270 -0.09 -16.15 14.45
C LYS A 270 -1.59 -16.42 14.28
N THR A 271 -2.40 -16.13 15.28
CA THR A 271 -3.87 -16.34 15.27
C THR A 271 -4.65 -15.40 14.32
N ARG A 272 -4.01 -14.73 13.37
CA ARG A 272 -4.67 -13.76 12.47
C ARG A 272 -5.24 -14.48 11.24
N ARG A 273 -6.47 -14.14 10.84
CA ARG A 273 -7.09 -14.61 9.59
C ARG A 273 -6.34 -14.06 8.37
N ALA A 274 -6.35 -14.84 7.28
CA ALA A 274 -5.94 -14.37 5.97
C ALA A 274 -6.81 -13.19 5.51
N ALA A 275 -6.28 -12.37 4.62
CA ALA A 275 -7.00 -11.25 4.02
C ALA A 275 -6.97 -11.39 2.50
N LYS A 276 -8.14 -11.43 1.87
CA LYS A 276 -8.29 -11.67 0.44
C LYS A 276 -9.33 -10.73 -0.18
N MET A 277 -9.08 -10.26 -1.41
CA MET A 277 -10.08 -9.63 -2.28
C MET A 277 -10.35 -10.52 -3.49
N GLN A 278 -11.62 -10.64 -3.87
CA GLN A 278 -12.02 -11.21 -5.16
C GLN A 278 -12.92 -10.22 -5.87
N SER A 279 -12.65 -9.99 -7.15
CA SER A 279 -13.50 -9.16 -7.98
C SER A 279 -13.99 -9.88 -9.22
N LEU A 280 -15.08 -9.36 -9.75
CA LEU A 280 -15.63 -9.73 -11.05
C LEU A 280 -16.12 -8.45 -11.75
N LYS A 281 -15.84 -8.35 -13.05
CA LYS A 281 -16.28 -7.21 -13.87
C LYS A 281 -17.76 -7.33 -14.19
N ASP A 282 -18.42 -6.17 -14.25
CA ASP A 282 -19.85 -5.99 -14.52
C ASP A 282 -20.36 -6.73 -15.76
N TRP A 283 -19.53 -6.92 -16.78
CA TRP A 283 -19.87 -7.62 -18.02
C TRP A 283 -19.81 -9.14 -17.95
N HIS A 284 -19.31 -9.75 -16.86
CA HIS A 284 -19.12 -11.19 -16.78
C HIS A 284 -20.47 -11.94 -16.66
N PRO A 285 -20.70 -13.08 -17.35
CA PRO A 285 -22.01 -13.74 -17.37
C PRO A 285 -22.51 -14.27 -16.02
N ASP A 286 -21.59 -14.54 -15.08
CA ASP A 286 -21.88 -15.02 -13.72
C ASP A 286 -22.01 -13.87 -12.69
N ILE A 287 -22.14 -12.62 -13.14
CA ILE A 287 -22.12 -11.44 -12.28
C ILE A 287 -23.27 -11.40 -11.26
N LEU A 288 -24.48 -11.83 -11.63
CA LEU A 288 -25.60 -11.85 -10.70
C LEU A 288 -25.36 -12.85 -9.55
N GLU A 289 -24.86 -14.04 -9.88
CA GLU A 289 -24.49 -15.02 -8.86
C GLU A 289 -23.38 -14.51 -7.94
N PHE A 290 -22.39 -13.80 -8.50
CA PHE A 290 -21.31 -13.17 -7.72
C PHE A 290 -21.85 -12.13 -6.73
N ILE A 291 -22.72 -11.22 -7.20
CA ILE A 291 -23.36 -10.18 -6.38
C ILE A 291 -24.10 -10.81 -5.20
N GLN A 292 -24.81 -11.91 -5.43
CA GLN A 292 -25.62 -12.56 -4.42
C GLN A 292 -24.85 -13.59 -3.56
N ALA A 293 -23.57 -13.83 -3.83
CA ALA A 293 -22.83 -14.97 -3.26
C ALA A 293 -22.79 -14.92 -1.73
N LYS A 294 -22.27 -13.83 -1.15
CA LYS A 294 -22.15 -13.66 0.29
C LYS A 294 -23.49 -13.51 1.00
N SER A 295 -24.42 -12.74 0.44
CA SER A 295 -25.73 -12.52 1.08
C SER A 295 -26.55 -13.82 1.17
N LYS A 296 -26.41 -14.73 0.21
CA LYS A 296 -26.99 -16.09 0.29
C LYS A 296 -26.35 -16.95 1.38
N GLU A 297 -25.02 -16.92 1.54
CA GLU A 297 -24.34 -17.66 2.60
C GLU A 297 -24.65 -17.08 3.99
N GLU A 298 -24.72 -15.75 4.13
CA GLU A 298 -25.12 -15.07 5.36
C GLU A 298 -26.54 -15.47 5.80
N LYS A 299 -27.49 -15.63 4.87
CA LYS A 299 -28.82 -16.17 5.19
C LYS A 299 -28.75 -17.57 5.81
N LYS A 300 -27.82 -18.42 5.37
CA LYS A 300 -27.61 -19.74 5.98
C LYS A 300 -27.02 -19.60 7.38
N ALA A 301 -26.02 -18.75 7.58
CA ALA A 301 -25.42 -18.48 8.89
C ALA A 301 -26.50 -18.04 9.89
N ARG A 302 -27.34 -17.08 9.51
CA ARG A 302 -28.45 -16.60 10.37
C ARG A 302 -29.46 -17.69 10.66
N THR A 303 -29.81 -18.52 9.66
CA THR A 303 -30.71 -19.67 9.89
C THR A 303 -30.12 -20.65 10.92
N LEU A 304 -28.81 -20.91 10.88
CA LEU A 304 -28.12 -21.76 11.86
C LEU A 304 -28.10 -21.10 13.25
N ILE A 305 -27.86 -19.79 13.33
CA ILE A 305 -27.85 -19.06 14.60
C ILE A 305 -29.26 -19.01 15.21
N GLU A 306 -30.28 -18.77 14.39
CA GLU A 306 -31.69 -18.68 14.79
C GLU A 306 -32.26 -20.02 15.26
N SER A 307 -31.65 -21.17 14.89
CA SER A 307 -32.03 -22.47 15.45
C SER A 307 -31.72 -22.58 16.95
N GLY A 308 -30.79 -21.75 17.46
CA GLY A 308 -30.29 -21.79 18.84
C GLY A 308 -29.22 -22.86 19.08
N GLU A 309 -28.84 -23.65 18.07
CA GLU A 309 -27.80 -24.68 18.18
C GLU A 309 -26.38 -24.14 17.97
N TYR A 310 -26.25 -22.98 17.31
CA TYR A 310 -24.96 -22.39 16.94
C TYR A 310 -24.82 -20.96 17.44
N GLU A 311 -23.61 -20.60 17.88
CA GLU A 311 -23.31 -19.25 18.36
C GLU A 311 -23.26 -18.21 17.22
N SER A 312 -23.68 -16.98 17.52
CA SER A 312 -23.58 -15.83 16.60
C SER A 312 -22.16 -15.28 16.45
N ASN A 313 -21.18 -15.88 17.13
CA ASN A 313 -19.78 -15.50 17.05
C ASN A 313 -19.25 -15.72 15.62
N PHE A 314 -18.63 -14.69 15.04
CA PHE A 314 -18.05 -14.75 13.70
C PHE A 314 -16.84 -15.73 13.58
N ASN A 315 -16.31 -16.20 14.70
CA ASN A 315 -15.32 -17.30 14.74
C ASN A 315 -15.95 -18.66 15.10
N GLY A 316 -17.27 -18.72 15.27
CA GLY A 316 -18.02 -19.90 15.64
C GLY A 316 -18.35 -20.81 14.46
N GLU A 317 -18.94 -21.96 14.77
CA GLU A 317 -19.19 -23.04 13.82
C GLU A 317 -20.11 -22.62 12.66
N ALA A 318 -21.14 -21.80 12.92
CA ALA A 318 -22.06 -21.29 11.91
C ALA A 318 -21.32 -20.56 10.77
N TYR A 319 -20.39 -19.67 11.11
CA TYR A 319 -19.61 -18.94 10.11
C TYR A 319 -18.49 -19.77 9.49
N SER A 320 -17.89 -20.69 10.25
CA SER A 320 -16.83 -21.56 9.73
C SER A 320 -17.31 -22.62 8.72
N SER A 321 -18.61 -22.91 8.70
CA SER A 321 -19.22 -23.95 7.86
C SER A 321 -19.82 -23.43 6.54
N ILE A 322 -19.92 -22.11 6.37
CA ILE A 322 -20.44 -21.48 5.16
C ILE A 322 -19.31 -20.91 4.28
N MET A 323 -19.64 -20.60 3.03
CA MET A 323 -18.65 -20.15 2.04
C MET A 323 -18.51 -18.63 1.97
N PHE A 324 -17.41 -18.19 1.36
CA PHE A 324 -17.11 -16.81 0.98
C PHE A 324 -16.93 -15.84 2.17
N GLN A 325 -16.74 -16.33 3.39
CA GLN A 325 -16.59 -15.48 4.57
C GLN A 325 -15.14 -15.00 4.79
N ASN A 326 -14.18 -15.53 4.04
CA ASN A 326 -12.74 -15.26 4.21
C ASN A 326 -12.16 -14.40 3.08
N ALA A 327 -13.00 -13.87 2.19
CA ALA A 327 -12.62 -12.94 1.14
C ALA A 327 -13.58 -11.75 1.10
N ASN A 328 -13.09 -10.54 0.88
CA ASN A 328 -13.90 -9.40 0.46
C ASN A 328 -14.30 -9.57 -1.00
N LEU A 329 -15.54 -9.25 -1.34
CA LEU A 329 -16.04 -9.31 -2.72
C LEU A 329 -16.29 -7.90 -3.23
N SER A 330 -15.86 -7.60 -4.47
CA SER A 330 -16.18 -6.32 -5.11
C SER A 330 -16.56 -6.49 -6.57
N VAL A 331 -17.62 -5.81 -7.00
CA VAL A 331 -17.95 -5.71 -8.42
C VAL A 331 -17.14 -4.58 -9.04
N ARG A 332 -16.48 -4.85 -10.17
CA ARG A 332 -15.84 -3.79 -10.96
C ARG A 332 -16.83 -3.21 -11.96
N VAL A 333 -17.27 -1.99 -11.69
CA VAL A 333 -18.30 -1.30 -12.48
C VAL A 333 -17.65 -0.31 -13.45
N SER A 334 -18.07 -0.36 -14.71
CA SER A 334 -17.65 0.58 -15.75
C SER A 334 -18.53 1.83 -15.79
N ASP A 335 -18.01 2.93 -16.38
CA ASP A 335 -18.81 4.12 -16.65
C ASP A 335 -20.00 3.81 -17.58
N GLU A 336 -19.86 2.81 -18.47
CA GLU A 336 -20.93 2.37 -19.38
C GLU A 336 -22.08 1.70 -18.61
N PHE A 337 -21.76 0.78 -17.69
CA PHE A 337 -22.77 0.17 -16.81
C PHE A 337 -23.46 1.22 -15.94
N MET A 338 -22.69 2.12 -15.32
CA MET A 338 -23.26 3.18 -14.48
C MET A 338 -24.18 4.11 -15.30
N LYS A 339 -23.84 4.40 -16.56
CA LYS A 339 -24.72 5.12 -17.47
C LYS A 339 -25.99 4.33 -17.79
N ALA A 340 -25.89 3.01 -18.02
CA ALA A 340 -27.04 2.15 -18.25
C ALA A 340 -27.99 2.12 -17.03
N VAL A 341 -27.46 2.17 -15.81
CA VAL A 341 -28.26 2.30 -14.57
C VAL A 341 -29.04 3.60 -14.53
N ILE A 342 -28.38 4.73 -14.81
CA ILE A 342 -29.00 6.07 -14.81
C ILE A 342 -30.10 6.13 -15.87
N ASP A 343 -29.79 5.66 -17.08
CA ASP A 343 -30.66 5.68 -18.26
C ASP A 343 -31.77 4.60 -18.23
N ASP A 344 -31.85 3.76 -17.19
CA ASP A 344 -32.82 2.66 -17.05
C ASP A 344 -32.77 1.64 -18.21
N LYS A 345 -31.56 1.25 -18.63
CA LYS A 345 -31.32 0.35 -19.74
C LYS A 345 -31.04 -1.09 -19.29
N LYS A 346 -31.14 -2.01 -20.26
CA LYS A 346 -30.62 -3.36 -20.13
C LYS A 346 -29.08 -3.37 -20.15
N TRP A 347 -28.51 -4.32 -19.42
CA TRP A 347 -27.09 -4.64 -19.41
C TRP A 347 -26.90 -6.06 -19.93
N VAL A 348 -26.18 -6.18 -21.05
CA VAL A 348 -25.91 -7.45 -21.72
C VAL A 348 -24.50 -7.89 -21.38
N THR A 349 -24.37 -9.00 -20.65
CA THR A 349 -23.07 -9.63 -20.39
C THR A 349 -22.52 -10.29 -21.65
N HIS A 350 -21.25 -10.66 -21.67
CA HIS A 350 -20.66 -11.41 -22.78
C HIS A 350 -19.78 -12.56 -22.29
N HIS A 351 -19.73 -13.63 -23.07
CA HIS A 351 -18.85 -14.77 -22.78
C HIS A 351 -17.39 -14.34 -22.74
N VAL A 352 -16.58 -15.05 -21.96
CA VAL A 352 -15.16 -14.75 -21.78
C VAL A 352 -14.35 -15.29 -22.97
N THR A 353 -14.68 -16.49 -23.42
CA THR A 353 -13.88 -17.21 -24.44
C THR A 353 -14.41 -17.05 -25.86
N THR A 354 -15.63 -16.52 -26.03
CA THR A 354 -16.28 -16.33 -27.33
C THR A 354 -16.95 -14.96 -27.41
N PRO A 355 -17.19 -14.40 -28.61
CA PRO A 355 -17.88 -13.12 -28.78
C PRO A 355 -19.40 -13.21 -28.56
N GLU A 356 -19.90 -14.31 -28.01
CA GLU A 356 -21.33 -14.53 -27.79
C GLU A 356 -21.86 -13.69 -26.62
N LYS A 357 -23.12 -13.27 -26.74
CA LYS A 357 -23.81 -12.57 -25.65
C LYS A 357 -24.15 -13.55 -24.54
N GLY A 358 -23.86 -13.15 -23.31
CA GLY A 358 -24.35 -13.82 -22.12
C GLY A 358 -25.77 -13.37 -21.75
N PRO A 359 -26.22 -13.67 -20.52
CA PRO A 359 -27.48 -13.18 -19.98
C PRO A 359 -27.61 -11.65 -20.04
N GLU A 360 -28.85 -11.21 -20.23
CA GLU A 360 -29.25 -9.80 -20.17
C GLU A 360 -30.00 -9.53 -18.86
N TYR A 361 -29.68 -8.42 -18.20
CA TYR A 361 -30.31 -7.98 -16.95
C TYR A 361 -30.78 -6.53 -17.05
N ASP A 362 -31.75 -6.13 -16.23
CA ASP A 362 -31.97 -4.69 -15.99
C ASP A 362 -30.78 -4.13 -15.22
N ALA A 363 -30.13 -3.06 -15.72
CA ALA A 363 -28.96 -2.49 -15.06
C ALA A 363 -29.30 -2.01 -13.63
N ARG A 364 -30.49 -1.40 -13.46
CA ARG A 364 -31.03 -1.01 -12.15
C ARG A 364 -31.28 -2.19 -11.22
N TYR A 365 -31.61 -3.36 -11.75
CA TYR A 365 -31.75 -4.56 -10.95
C TYR A 365 -30.40 -4.99 -10.39
N LEU A 366 -29.35 -5.07 -11.22
CA LEU A 366 -28.01 -5.46 -10.78
C LEU A 366 -27.45 -4.53 -9.69
N ILE A 367 -27.52 -3.21 -9.88
CA ILE A 367 -27.01 -2.28 -8.86
C ILE A 367 -27.84 -2.30 -7.58
N LYS A 368 -29.15 -2.58 -7.67
CA LYS A 368 -30.01 -2.76 -6.50
C LYS A 368 -29.64 -4.01 -5.71
N GLU A 369 -29.38 -5.13 -6.40
CA GLU A 369 -28.91 -6.36 -5.75
C GLU A 369 -27.55 -6.17 -5.07
N MET A 370 -26.65 -5.38 -5.67
CA MET A 370 -25.40 -4.98 -5.00
C MET A 370 -25.69 -4.23 -3.71
N ALA A 371 -26.51 -3.18 -3.76
CA ALA A 371 -26.85 -2.37 -2.60
C ALA A 371 -27.58 -3.17 -1.50
N GLU A 372 -28.49 -4.08 -1.88
CA GLU A 372 -29.18 -4.97 -0.94
C GLU A 372 -28.21 -5.95 -0.27
N GLY A 373 -27.24 -6.51 -1.01
CA GLY A 373 -26.16 -7.31 -0.45
C GLY A 373 -25.32 -6.52 0.55
N THR A 374 -24.82 -5.34 0.14
CA THR A 374 -24.02 -4.47 1.00
C THR A 374 -24.76 -4.09 2.27
N TRP A 375 -26.05 -3.74 2.18
CA TRP A 375 -26.89 -3.46 3.35
C TRP A 375 -27.05 -4.68 4.26
N TYR A 376 -27.20 -5.87 3.67
CA TYR A 376 -27.49 -7.09 4.41
C TYR A 376 -26.27 -7.65 5.16
N CYS A 377 -25.09 -7.65 4.53
CA CYS A 377 -23.88 -8.27 5.06
C CYS A 377 -22.56 -7.52 4.80
N GLY A 378 -22.61 -6.31 4.25
CA GLY A 378 -21.42 -5.51 3.94
C GLY A 378 -20.77 -5.78 2.57
N ASP A 379 -21.28 -6.75 1.80
CA ASP A 379 -20.74 -7.14 0.50
C ASP A 379 -21.83 -7.38 -0.56
N PRO A 380 -21.53 -7.18 -1.87
CA PRO A 380 -20.22 -6.80 -2.40
C PRO A 380 -19.94 -5.30 -2.24
N GLY A 381 -18.66 -4.94 -2.22
CA GLY A 381 -18.21 -3.58 -2.50
C GLY A 381 -18.26 -3.25 -4.00
N VAL A 382 -17.89 -2.02 -4.34
CA VAL A 382 -17.77 -1.58 -5.75
C VAL A 382 -16.39 -0.97 -6.00
N GLN A 383 -15.85 -1.24 -7.19
CA GLN A 383 -14.62 -0.66 -7.69
C GLN A 383 -14.87 -0.06 -9.07
N TYR A 384 -14.51 1.20 -9.29
CA TYR A 384 -14.83 1.91 -10.53
C TYR A 384 -13.77 1.64 -11.61
N GLU A 385 -13.98 0.60 -12.44
CA GLU A 385 -13.06 0.10 -13.48
C GLU A 385 -12.48 1.22 -14.34
N THR A 386 -13.36 2.05 -14.90
CA THR A 386 -12.98 3.12 -15.84
C THR A 386 -12.18 4.22 -15.13
N THR A 387 -12.57 4.59 -13.92
CA THR A 387 -11.85 5.59 -13.12
C THR A 387 -10.47 5.07 -12.73
N ILE A 388 -10.37 3.84 -12.23
CA ILE A 388 -9.10 3.21 -11.84
C ILE A 388 -8.11 3.22 -13.02
N ASN A 389 -8.54 2.75 -14.20
CA ASN A 389 -7.68 2.73 -15.38
C ASN A 389 -7.41 4.12 -15.99
N LYS A 390 -8.29 5.10 -15.76
CA LYS A 390 -8.04 6.50 -16.15
C LYS A 390 -6.85 7.10 -15.41
N TRP A 391 -6.68 6.79 -14.13
CA TRP A 391 -5.60 7.27 -13.27
C TRP A 391 -4.38 6.34 -13.22
N HIS A 392 -4.37 5.28 -14.02
CA HIS A 392 -3.23 4.35 -14.08
C HIS A 392 -2.00 5.01 -14.72
N THR A 393 -0.87 4.98 -14.02
CA THR A 393 0.42 5.52 -14.49
C THR A 393 1.09 4.65 -15.55
N CYS A 394 0.76 3.35 -15.64
CA CYS A 394 1.44 2.38 -16.52
C CYS A 394 0.53 1.73 -17.58
N LYS A 395 -0.35 2.51 -18.20
CA LYS A 395 -1.38 2.01 -19.16
C LYS A 395 -0.83 1.18 -20.31
N ASN A 396 0.42 1.41 -20.71
CA ASN A 396 1.02 0.68 -21.84
C ASN A 396 1.54 -0.71 -21.41
N SER A 397 1.65 -0.98 -20.11
CA SER A 397 2.07 -2.27 -19.57
C SER A 397 0.91 -3.22 -19.27
N GLY A 398 -0.33 -2.73 -19.26
CA GLY A 398 -1.53 -3.53 -19.01
C GLY A 398 -2.63 -2.75 -18.28
N PRO A 399 -3.84 -3.30 -18.17
CA PRO A 399 -4.89 -2.74 -17.33
C PRO A 399 -4.65 -3.06 -15.84
N ILE A 400 -5.17 -2.23 -14.95
CA ILE A 400 -5.35 -2.60 -13.54
C ILE A 400 -6.61 -3.48 -13.47
N ASN A 401 -6.45 -4.77 -13.17
CA ASN A 401 -7.54 -5.73 -13.10
C ASN A 401 -8.10 -5.94 -11.70
N ALA A 402 -7.31 -5.74 -10.66
CA ALA A 402 -7.73 -6.01 -9.29
C ALA A 402 -7.14 -4.99 -8.30
N SER A 403 -7.51 -5.17 -7.04
CA SER A 403 -6.92 -4.49 -5.89
C SER A 403 -6.37 -5.50 -4.89
N ASN A 404 -5.65 -5.03 -3.88
CA ASN A 404 -5.41 -5.82 -2.67
C ASN A 404 -6.69 -5.94 -1.80
N PRO A 405 -6.67 -6.66 -0.66
CA PRO A 405 -7.84 -6.93 0.19
C PRO A 405 -8.67 -5.72 0.62
N CYS A 406 -8.05 -4.57 0.86
CA CYS A 406 -8.71 -3.39 1.41
C CYS A 406 -8.97 -2.30 0.35
N SER A 407 -8.81 -2.62 -0.94
CA SER A 407 -9.08 -1.74 -2.08
C SER A 407 -8.24 -0.45 -2.14
N GLU A 408 -7.15 -0.36 -1.40
CA GLU A 408 -6.30 0.83 -1.39
C GLU A 408 -5.18 0.74 -2.45
N TYR A 409 -4.60 -0.45 -2.66
CA TYR A 409 -3.56 -0.68 -3.65
C TYR A 409 -4.18 -1.15 -4.97
N MET A 410 -4.04 -0.31 -6.00
CA MET A 410 -4.59 -0.49 -7.35
C MET A 410 -3.46 -0.36 -8.38
N PHE A 411 -2.92 -1.49 -8.85
CA PHE A 411 -1.83 -1.49 -9.82
C PHE A 411 -1.89 -2.74 -10.72
N LEU A 412 -0.88 -2.94 -11.56
CA LEU A 412 -0.79 -4.09 -12.45
C LEU A 412 -0.83 -5.42 -11.68
N ASP A 413 -1.31 -6.46 -12.34
CA ASP A 413 -1.31 -7.80 -11.77
C ASP A 413 0.11 -8.30 -11.50
N ASP A 414 0.20 -9.26 -10.59
CA ASP A 414 1.46 -9.86 -10.14
C ASP A 414 2.43 -8.78 -9.63
N THR A 415 1.96 -7.90 -8.75
CA THR A 415 2.77 -6.86 -8.11
C THR A 415 2.52 -6.84 -6.61
N ALA A 416 3.46 -6.25 -5.87
CA ALA A 416 3.39 -6.13 -4.42
C ALA A 416 3.68 -4.71 -3.95
N CYS A 417 2.99 -4.25 -2.91
CA CYS A 417 3.15 -2.90 -2.38
C CYS A 417 3.62 -2.94 -0.91
N ASN A 418 4.67 -2.19 -0.63
CA ASN A 418 5.15 -1.91 0.72
C ASN A 418 4.51 -0.61 1.22
N LEU A 419 3.90 -0.65 2.41
CA LEU A 419 3.11 0.47 2.93
C LEU A 419 3.79 1.16 4.11
N ALA A 420 3.53 2.44 4.26
CA ALA A 420 3.83 3.20 5.47
C ALA A 420 2.74 4.23 5.72
N SER A 421 2.64 4.76 6.93
CA SER A 421 1.68 5.83 7.23
C SER A 421 2.25 6.84 8.20
N ILE A 422 2.00 8.12 7.93
CA ILE A 422 2.37 9.25 8.79
C ILE A 422 1.21 9.58 9.74
N ASN A 423 1.53 9.89 11.00
CA ASN A 423 0.56 10.36 11.98
C ASN A 423 0.35 11.87 11.85
N LEU A 424 -0.79 12.30 11.30
CA LEU A 424 -1.07 13.72 11.04
C LEU A 424 -1.03 14.60 12.30
N LYS A 425 -1.43 14.07 13.47
CA LYS A 425 -1.37 14.82 14.75
C LYS A 425 0.04 15.22 15.15
N LYS A 426 1.05 14.47 14.72
CA LYS A 426 2.47 14.75 14.99
C LYS A 426 3.06 15.80 14.02
N CYS A 427 2.27 16.22 13.04
CA CYS A 427 2.58 17.31 12.13
C CYS A 427 1.85 18.61 12.48
N MET A 428 1.22 18.71 13.66
CA MET A 428 0.60 19.94 14.14
C MET A 428 1.62 20.81 14.87
N ASN A 429 1.50 22.13 14.73
CA ASN A 429 2.19 23.11 15.57
C ASN A 429 1.44 23.29 16.90
N ASP A 430 2.11 23.89 17.88
CA ASP A 430 1.53 24.17 19.20
C ASP A 430 0.34 25.14 19.15
N ASP A 431 0.27 25.98 18.12
CA ASP A 431 -0.84 26.91 17.87
C ASP A 431 -2.07 26.25 17.21
N GLY A 432 -2.01 24.93 16.94
CA GLY A 432 -3.08 24.18 16.29
C GLY A 432 -3.11 24.28 14.76
N THR A 433 -2.13 24.93 14.13
CA THR A 433 -1.97 24.92 12.66
C THR A 433 -1.22 23.67 12.18
N PHE A 434 -1.39 23.30 10.91
CA PHE A 434 -0.70 22.16 10.33
C PHE A 434 0.68 22.56 9.78
N ASN A 435 1.72 21.82 10.14
CA ASN A 435 3.09 22.05 9.71
C ASN A 435 3.39 21.31 8.40
N VAL A 436 3.22 22.04 7.29
CA VAL A 436 3.44 21.55 5.92
C VAL A 436 4.86 21.02 5.72
N GLU A 437 5.89 21.77 6.12
CA GLU A 437 7.29 21.39 5.89
C GLU A 437 7.64 20.11 6.64
N ARG A 438 7.22 20.02 7.91
CA ARG A 438 7.38 18.81 8.72
C ARG A 438 6.72 17.60 8.07
N PHE A 439 5.51 17.76 7.54
CA PHE A 439 4.82 16.67 6.85
C PHE A 439 5.55 16.26 5.56
N ARG A 440 5.99 17.23 4.75
CA ARG A 440 6.73 16.97 3.50
C ARG A 440 8.06 16.25 3.75
N ARG A 441 8.83 16.69 4.74
CA ARG A 441 10.11 16.04 5.12
C ARG A 441 9.90 14.62 5.61
N ALA A 442 8.86 14.37 6.43
CA ALA A 442 8.51 13.02 6.84
C ALA A 442 8.13 12.14 5.63
N CYS A 443 7.34 12.67 4.68
CA CYS A 443 7.00 11.95 3.44
C CYS A 443 8.26 11.56 2.65
N ALA A 444 9.20 12.48 2.48
CA ALA A 444 10.43 12.22 1.73
C ALA A 444 11.28 11.11 2.37
N ILE A 445 11.44 11.11 3.70
CA ILE A 445 12.18 10.08 4.43
C ILE A 445 11.49 8.71 4.29
N PHE A 446 10.16 8.63 4.49
CA PHE A 446 9.45 7.35 4.36
C PHE A 446 9.43 6.83 2.92
N ILE A 447 9.29 7.69 1.91
CA ILE A 447 9.36 7.28 0.49
C ILE A 447 10.75 6.73 0.16
N THR A 448 11.80 7.41 0.62
CA THR A 448 13.18 6.92 0.42
C THR A 448 13.38 5.56 1.09
N ALA A 449 12.90 5.39 2.33
CA ALA A 449 12.96 4.10 3.03
C ALA A 449 12.18 2.99 2.28
N GLN A 450 10.98 3.31 1.80
CA GLN A 450 10.14 2.38 1.04
C GLN A 450 10.78 2.01 -0.30
N GLU A 451 11.42 2.94 -0.98
CA GLU A 451 12.11 2.69 -2.24
C GLU A 451 13.32 1.77 -2.07
N ILE A 452 14.12 1.97 -1.01
CA ILE A 452 15.25 1.09 -0.69
C ILE A 452 14.77 -0.35 -0.42
N LEU A 453 13.61 -0.51 0.24
CA LEU A 453 13.05 -1.83 0.56
C LEU A 453 12.74 -2.70 -0.67
N VAL A 454 12.49 -2.12 -1.86
CA VAL A 454 11.95 -2.86 -3.01
C VAL A 454 12.85 -4.01 -3.46
N ASP A 455 14.15 -3.75 -3.65
CA ASP A 455 15.11 -4.76 -4.14
C ASP A 455 15.70 -5.62 -3.01
N HIS A 456 15.54 -5.19 -1.75
CA HIS A 456 15.91 -5.96 -0.56
C HIS A 456 14.76 -6.81 -0.01
N ALA A 457 13.59 -6.77 -0.64
CA ALA A 457 12.43 -7.58 -0.28
C ALA A 457 12.34 -8.87 -1.10
N SER A 458 11.62 -9.85 -0.56
CA SER A 458 11.26 -11.08 -1.28
C SER A 458 9.74 -11.27 -1.42
N TYR A 459 9.38 -12.09 -2.41
CA TYR A 459 8.05 -12.20 -3.00
C TYR A 459 7.67 -13.68 -3.25
N PRO A 460 6.38 -14.06 -3.14
CA PRO A 460 5.96 -15.47 -3.18
C PRO A 460 6.16 -16.14 -4.55
N THR A 461 6.19 -15.37 -5.64
CA THR A 461 6.33 -15.88 -7.01
C THR A 461 7.44 -15.14 -7.76
N PRO A 462 8.04 -15.80 -8.78
CA PRO A 462 9.00 -15.15 -9.66
C PRO A 462 8.43 -13.91 -10.38
N SER A 463 7.18 -13.99 -10.86
CA SER A 463 6.52 -12.89 -11.58
C SER A 463 6.36 -11.64 -10.70
N ILE A 464 5.96 -11.82 -9.43
CA ILE A 464 5.84 -10.71 -8.48
C ILE A 464 7.20 -10.11 -8.18
N ALA A 465 8.26 -10.91 -8.04
CA ALA A 465 9.61 -10.40 -7.83
C ALA A 465 10.08 -9.53 -9.01
N GLU A 466 9.90 -10.00 -10.25
CA GLU A 466 10.26 -9.25 -11.45
C GLU A 466 9.46 -7.95 -11.59
N ASN A 467 8.15 -8.01 -11.44
CA ASN A 467 7.28 -6.84 -11.59
C ASN A 467 7.50 -5.81 -10.45
N SER A 468 7.75 -6.27 -9.23
CA SER A 468 8.08 -5.37 -8.12
C SER A 468 9.39 -4.63 -8.37
N HIS A 469 10.41 -5.30 -8.90
CA HIS A 469 11.64 -4.62 -9.36
C HIS A 469 11.37 -3.68 -10.54
N ARG A 470 10.59 -4.13 -11.54
CA ARG A 470 10.34 -3.39 -12.80
C ARG A 470 9.56 -2.09 -12.59
N PHE A 471 8.60 -2.08 -11.67
CA PHE A 471 7.67 -0.95 -11.47
C PHE A 471 7.82 -0.23 -10.12
N ARG A 472 8.45 -0.88 -9.14
CA ARG A 472 8.76 -0.31 -7.82
C ARG A 472 7.56 0.34 -7.10
N PRO A 473 6.40 -0.34 -7.00
CA PRO A 473 5.21 0.27 -6.43
C PRO A 473 5.29 0.39 -4.91
N LEU A 474 5.10 1.61 -4.41
CA LEU A 474 5.10 1.97 -3.00
C LEU A 474 3.69 2.40 -2.56
N GLY A 475 3.52 2.54 -1.25
CA GLY A 475 2.25 2.98 -0.67
C GLY A 475 2.42 3.79 0.60
N LEU A 476 2.90 5.02 0.49
CA LEU A 476 2.87 5.96 1.61
C LEU A 476 1.46 6.53 1.80
N GLY A 477 0.96 6.48 3.03
CA GLY A 477 -0.31 7.07 3.45
C GLY A 477 -0.19 7.95 4.68
N TYR A 478 -1.34 8.27 5.28
CA TYR A 478 -1.40 8.88 6.61
C TYR A 478 -2.55 8.30 7.43
N ALA A 479 -2.49 8.56 8.74
CA ALA A 479 -3.51 8.20 9.71
C ALA A 479 -3.88 9.41 10.58
N ASN A 480 -4.92 9.22 11.41
CA ASN A 480 -5.31 10.16 12.46
C ASN A 480 -5.99 11.45 11.94
N LEU A 481 -6.58 11.42 10.73
CA LEU A 481 -7.27 12.57 10.14
C LEU A 481 -8.42 13.05 11.03
N GLY A 482 -9.30 12.15 11.45
CA GLY A 482 -10.42 12.47 12.34
C GLY A 482 -9.97 13.19 13.62
N SER A 483 -8.93 12.71 14.30
CA SER A 483 -8.40 13.36 15.50
C SER A 483 -7.75 14.70 15.23
N MET A 484 -7.04 14.84 14.10
CA MET A 484 -6.48 16.11 13.69
C MET A 484 -7.59 17.16 13.52
N LEU A 485 -8.64 16.83 12.76
CA LEU A 485 -9.79 17.72 12.56
C LEU A 485 -10.50 18.04 13.89
N MET A 486 -10.72 17.04 14.75
CA MET A 486 -11.29 17.25 16.09
C MET A 486 -10.46 18.23 16.92
N SER A 487 -9.12 18.11 16.90
CA SER A 487 -8.24 19.02 17.64
C SER A 487 -8.19 20.43 17.07
N MET A 488 -8.59 20.61 15.80
CA MET A 488 -8.77 21.91 15.17
C MET A 488 -10.16 22.50 15.41
N GLY A 489 -11.07 21.75 16.06
CA GLY A 489 -12.48 22.14 16.21
C GLY A 489 -13.28 22.05 14.91
N ILE A 490 -12.80 21.30 13.91
CA ILE A 490 -13.41 21.19 12.58
C ILE A 490 -14.22 19.88 12.52
N PRO A 491 -15.53 19.94 12.20
CA PRO A 491 -16.34 18.75 12.02
C PRO A 491 -15.83 17.90 10.85
N TYR A 492 -15.77 16.58 11.03
CA TYR A 492 -15.35 15.67 9.96
C TYR A 492 -16.23 15.80 8.70
N ASP A 493 -17.55 15.87 8.88
CA ASP A 493 -18.51 16.16 7.79
C ASP A 493 -18.70 17.68 7.63
N SER A 494 -17.66 18.35 7.13
CA SER A 494 -17.71 19.76 6.76
C SER A 494 -16.95 20.01 5.46
N ASP A 495 -17.30 21.10 4.76
CA ASP A 495 -16.58 21.52 3.55
C ASP A 495 -15.13 21.87 3.85
N GLU A 496 -14.88 22.49 5.00
CA GLU A 496 -13.52 22.76 5.51
C GLU A 496 -12.74 21.46 5.77
N GLY A 497 -13.35 20.47 6.43
CA GLY A 497 -12.74 19.15 6.66
C GLY A 497 -12.40 18.42 5.35
N ARG A 498 -13.32 18.45 4.37
CA ARG A 498 -13.09 17.93 3.01
C ARG A 498 -11.96 18.67 2.29
N GLY A 499 -11.93 20.00 2.40
CA GLY A 499 -10.89 20.86 1.82
C GLY A 499 -9.50 20.58 2.39
N ILE A 500 -9.39 20.47 3.72
CA ILE A 500 -8.14 20.10 4.40
C ILE A 500 -7.70 18.70 3.99
N CYS A 501 -8.59 17.71 3.99
CA CYS A 501 -8.28 16.35 3.55
C CYS A 501 -7.74 16.34 2.10
N GLY A 502 -8.39 17.08 1.20
CA GLY A 502 -7.96 17.24 -0.19
C GLY A 502 -6.55 17.83 -0.30
N ALA A 503 -6.24 18.89 0.45
CA ALA A 503 -4.91 19.51 0.44
C ALA A 503 -3.83 18.61 1.04
N LEU A 504 -4.10 17.92 2.15
CA LEU A 504 -3.16 16.98 2.76
C LEU A 504 -2.89 15.77 1.87
N THR A 505 -3.92 15.23 1.21
CA THR A 505 -3.76 14.15 0.21
C THR A 505 -2.94 14.62 -0.98
N ALA A 506 -3.17 15.85 -1.47
CA ALA A 506 -2.39 16.44 -2.55
C ALA A 506 -0.93 16.64 -2.13
N LEU A 507 -0.66 17.11 -0.92
CA LEU A 507 0.68 17.26 -0.37
C LEU A 507 1.42 15.92 -0.23
N LEU A 508 0.74 14.91 0.32
CA LEU A 508 1.28 13.55 0.45
C LEU A 508 1.72 13.01 -0.91
N ASN A 509 0.81 13.04 -1.89
CA ASN A 509 1.04 12.44 -3.20
C ASN A 509 2.07 13.24 -4.02
N GLY A 510 1.93 14.57 -4.04
CA GLY A 510 2.87 15.45 -4.74
C GLY A 510 4.29 15.35 -4.18
N GLN A 511 4.43 15.33 -2.84
CA GLN A 511 5.75 15.16 -2.22
C GLN A 511 6.32 13.76 -2.47
N GLY A 512 5.49 12.71 -2.43
CA GLY A 512 5.94 11.35 -2.70
C GLY A 512 6.50 11.19 -4.11
N TYR A 513 5.80 11.70 -5.12
CA TYR A 513 6.30 11.67 -6.50
C TYR A 513 7.44 12.66 -6.76
N LEU A 514 7.49 13.81 -6.09
CA LEU A 514 8.66 14.70 -6.14
C LEU A 514 9.92 13.98 -5.63
N THR A 515 9.84 13.34 -4.46
CA THR A 515 10.95 12.55 -3.92
C THR A 515 11.31 11.39 -4.86
N SER A 516 10.33 10.69 -5.41
CA SER A 516 10.56 9.64 -6.41
C SER A 516 11.28 10.16 -7.67
N SER A 517 10.95 11.37 -8.12
CA SER A 517 11.60 12.01 -9.26
C SER A 517 13.04 12.44 -8.94
N GLN A 518 13.28 12.95 -7.74
CA GLN A 518 14.62 13.29 -7.26
C GLN A 518 15.52 12.05 -7.18
N ILE A 519 14.99 10.92 -6.67
CA ILE A 519 15.70 9.64 -6.67
C ILE A 519 15.99 9.18 -8.11
N ALA A 520 15.03 9.27 -9.02
CA ALA A 520 15.24 8.93 -10.43
C ALA A 520 16.30 9.80 -11.10
N GLY A 521 16.47 11.04 -10.62
CA GLY A 521 17.54 11.92 -11.03
C GLY A 521 18.91 11.28 -10.91
N HIS A 522 19.15 10.43 -9.90
CA HIS A 522 20.42 9.72 -9.72
C HIS A 522 20.37 8.25 -10.11
N MET A 523 19.37 7.52 -9.59
CA MET A 523 19.23 6.07 -9.73
C MET A 523 18.60 5.65 -11.07
N GLY A 524 18.12 6.63 -11.85
CA GLY A 524 17.28 6.40 -13.02
C GLY A 524 15.82 6.08 -12.64
N PRO A 525 14.87 6.31 -13.56
CA PRO A 525 13.46 5.97 -13.33
C PRO A 525 13.24 4.45 -13.26
N PHE A 526 12.05 4.00 -12.85
CA PHE A 526 11.73 2.56 -12.88
C PHE A 526 11.87 2.00 -14.30
N LYS A 527 12.17 0.70 -14.41
CA LYS A 527 12.49 0.02 -15.68
C LYS A 527 11.36 0.16 -16.71
N GLY A 528 10.11 0.11 -16.28
CA GLY A 528 8.92 0.33 -17.12
C GLY A 528 8.60 1.79 -17.46
N TYR A 529 9.44 2.77 -17.11
CA TYR A 529 9.10 4.19 -17.30
C TYR A 529 9.15 4.61 -18.76
N ALA A 530 10.13 4.16 -19.54
CA ALA A 530 10.28 4.59 -20.94
C ALA A 530 9.03 4.27 -21.78
N GLU A 531 8.45 3.08 -21.58
CA GLU A 531 7.20 2.67 -22.23
C GLU A 531 5.97 3.42 -21.69
N ASN A 532 6.01 3.94 -20.45
CA ASN A 532 4.88 4.60 -19.79
C ASN A 532 5.07 6.11 -19.53
N ARG A 533 6.09 6.72 -20.14
CA ARG A 533 6.45 8.12 -19.87
C ARG A 533 5.26 9.06 -20.06
N ASP A 534 4.58 8.93 -21.19
CA ASP A 534 3.46 9.81 -21.54
C ASP A 534 2.22 9.55 -20.66
N PRO A 535 1.75 8.30 -20.46
CA PRO A 535 0.72 8.00 -19.46
C PRO A 535 1.03 8.55 -18.07
N MET A 536 2.25 8.33 -17.56
CA MET A 536 2.62 8.74 -16.22
C MET A 536 2.66 10.26 -16.07
N LEU A 537 3.32 10.98 -17.00
CA LEU A 537 3.31 12.45 -16.98
C LEU A 537 1.89 13.00 -17.15
N GLY A 538 1.05 12.34 -17.95
CA GLY A 538 -0.37 12.67 -18.06
C GLY A 538 -1.09 12.59 -16.71
N VAL A 539 -0.91 11.50 -15.97
CA VAL A 539 -1.52 11.31 -14.63
C VAL A 539 -0.99 12.34 -13.62
N MET A 540 0.30 12.67 -13.65
CA MET A 540 0.86 13.70 -12.76
C MET A 540 0.24 15.09 -13.03
N ARG A 541 0.06 15.46 -14.31
CA ARG A 541 -0.64 16.70 -14.68
C ARG A 541 -2.13 16.65 -14.30
N MET A 542 -2.78 15.49 -14.36
CA MET A 542 -4.16 15.34 -13.88
C MET A 542 -4.26 15.58 -12.37
N HIS A 543 -3.31 15.07 -11.56
CA HIS A 543 -3.28 15.36 -10.13
C HIS A 543 -3.00 16.84 -9.85
N GLN A 544 -2.03 17.44 -10.55
CA GLN A 544 -1.75 18.87 -10.46
C GLN A 544 -3.01 19.70 -10.78
N ALA A 545 -3.74 19.38 -11.84
CA ALA A 545 -4.99 20.06 -12.19
C ALA A 545 -6.09 19.85 -11.13
N ALA A 546 -6.14 18.68 -10.49
CA ALA A 546 -7.11 18.38 -9.44
C ALA A 546 -6.91 19.22 -8.16
N VAL A 547 -5.72 19.77 -7.92
CA VAL A 547 -5.45 20.69 -6.80
C VAL A 547 -6.38 21.92 -6.85
N GLU A 548 -6.70 22.40 -8.06
CA GLU A 548 -7.59 23.57 -8.19
C GLU A 548 -9.03 23.28 -7.74
N ASN A 549 -9.45 22.01 -7.79
CA ASN A 549 -10.77 21.55 -7.36
C ASN A 549 -10.87 21.26 -5.86
N ILE A 550 -9.79 21.47 -5.08
CA ILE A 550 -9.86 21.41 -3.61
C ILE A 550 -10.86 22.45 -3.12
N ASP A 551 -11.74 22.04 -2.20
CA ASP A 551 -12.82 22.86 -1.64
C ASP A 551 -12.31 24.25 -1.21
N PRO A 552 -12.98 25.35 -1.60
CA PRO A 552 -12.56 26.71 -1.25
C PRO A 552 -12.51 27.01 0.25
N SER A 553 -13.17 26.20 1.08
CA SER A 553 -13.13 26.32 2.54
C SER A 553 -11.80 25.84 3.13
N CYS A 554 -10.93 25.19 2.33
CA CYS A 554 -9.58 24.83 2.74
C CYS A 554 -8.75 26.08 3.08
N PRO A 555 -7.97 26.09 4.17
CA PRO A 555 -7.02 27.17 4.45
C PRO A 555 -6.08 27.42 3.28
N GLU A 556 -5.99 28.68 2.82
CA GLU A 556 -5.26 29.03 1.58
C GLU A 556 -3.79 28.59 1.62
N TYR A 557 -3.14 28.65 2.79
CA TYR A 557 -1.74 28.21 2.92
C TYR A 557 -1.54 26.72 2.61
N LEU A 558 -2.53 25.86 2.91
CA LEU A 558 -2.47 24.43 2.59
C LEU A 558 -2.69 24.20 1.10
N LYS A 559 -3.70 24.87 0.51
CA LYS A 559 -3.97 24.79 -0.93
C LYS A 559 -2.79 25.31 -1.75
N GLN A 560 -2.17 26.41 -1.32
CA GLN A 560 -1.00 26.99 -1.97
C GLN A 560 0.22 26.06 -1.87
N ALA A 561 0.48 25.47 -0.70
CA ALA A 561 1.55 24.49 -0.57
C ALA A 561 1.32 23.23 -1.45
N ALA A 562 0.06 22.79 -1.59
CA ALA A 562 -0.30 21.72 -2.52
C ALA A 562 -0.01 22.12 -3.98
N ARG A 563 -0.33 23.35 -4.40
CA ARG A 563 0.01 23.85 -5.74
C ARG A 563 1.52 23.84 -5.99
N GLU A 564 2.29 24.34 -5.04
CA GLU A 564 3.75 24.44 -5.13
C GLU A 564 4.40 23.07 -5.28
N VAL A 565 4.06 22.11 -4.40
CA VAL A 565 4.65 20.77 -4.49
C VAL A 565 4.30 20.05 -5.80
N TRP A 566 3.10 20.26 -6.35
CA TRP A 566 2.72 19.68 -7.63
C TRP A 566 3.40 20.36 -8.82
N ALA A 567 3.63 21.68 -8.75
CA ALA A 567 4.46 22.37 -9.74
C ALA A 567 5.88 21.81 -9.76
N ASP A 568 6.50 21.65 -8.59
CA ASP A 568 7.84 21.07 -8.45
C ASP A 568 7.88 19.61 -8.91
N CYS A 569 6.89 18.80 -8.52
CA CYS A 569 6.77 17.39 -8.89
C CYS A 569 6.73 17.22 -10.42
N VAL A 570 5.85 17.95 -11.11
CA VAL A 570 5.71 17.84 -12.56
C VAL A 570 6.98 18.35 -13.26
N ALA A 571 7.53 19.48 -12.84
CA ALA A 571 8.75 20.02 -13.43
C ALA A 571 9.94 19.06 -13.27
N SER A 572 10.12 18.48 -12.07
CA SER A 572 11.15 17.48 -11.81
C SER A 572 10.92 16.22 -12.66
N GLY A 573 9.69 15.71 -12.72
CA GLY A 573 9.34 14.48 -13.43
C GLY A 573 9.51 14.58 -14.95
N GLU A 574 9.31 15.76 -15.53
CA GLU A 574 9.55 15.98 -16.96
C GLU A 574 11.03 15.82 -17.33
N VAL A 575 11.93 16.18 -16.41
CA VAL A 575 13.39 16.11 -16.57
C VAL A 575 13.93 14.73 -16.22
N HIS A 576 13.59 14.22 -15.03
CA HIS A 576 14.23 13.03 -14.45
C HIS A 576 13.39 11.76 -14.60
N GLY A 577 12.11 11.89 -14.91
CA GLY A 577 11.15 10.81 -14.72
C GLY A 577 10.88 10.52 -13.24
N TYR A 578 10.43 9.30 -12.96
CA TYR A 578 10.05 8.87 -11.61
C TYR A 578 10.64 7.50 -11.32
N ARG A 579 11.10 7.31 -10.08
CA ARG A 579 11.67 6.04 -9.64
C ARG A 579 10.59 5.00 -9.37
N ASN A 580 9.37 5.41 -9.07
CA ASN A 580 8.28 4.56 -8.62
C ASN A 580 7.05 4.77 -9.49
N ALA A 581 6.48 3.71 -10.05
CA ALA A 581 5.26 3.80 -10.84
C ALA A 581 4.04 4.17 -9.99
N GLN A 582 4.04 3.75 -8.72
CA GLN A 582 3.05 4.08 -7.70
C GLN A 582 3.77 4.50 -6.42
N ALA A 583 3.34 5.60 -5.78
CA ALA A 583 4.02 6.16 -4.62
C ALA A 583 3.17 6.17 -3.34
N THR A 584 1.88 6.49 -3.45
CA THR A 584 1.03 6.79 -2.29
C THR A 584 -0.31 6.06 -2.32
N VAL A 585 -0.87 5.84 -1.13
CA VAL A 585 -2.14 5.16 -0.89
C VAL A 585 -2.65 5.43 0.52
N LEU A 586 -3.97 5.42 0.72
CA LEU A 586 -4.58 5.58 2.04
C LEU A 586 -5.07 4.23 2.57
N ALA A 587 -4.24 3.58 3.40
CA ALA A 587 -4.57 2.30 4.01
C ALA A 587 -5.45 2.44 5.27
N PRO A 588 -6.17 1.38 5.69
CA PRO A 588 -6.96 1.42 6.93
C PRO A 588 -6.12 1.59 8.20
N THR A 589 -4.85 1.19 8.21
CA THR A 589 -3.91 1.29 9.35
C THR A 589 -4.31 0.57 10.67
N GLY A 590 -5.24 -0.39 10.62
CA GLY A 590 -5.88 -1.01 11.80
C GLY A 590 -4.99 -1.79 12.80
N THR A 591 -3.66 -1.73 12.71
CA THR A 591 -2.73 -2.15 13.79
C THR A 591 -1.67 -1.09 14.04
N ILE A 592 -1.04 -0.57 12.98
CA ILE A 592 0.04 0.42 13.11
C ILE A 592 -0.44 1.75 13.69
N ALA A 593 -1.72 2.12 13.49
CA ALA A 593 -2.33 3.29 14.14
C ALA A 593 -2.24 3.19 15.68
N PHE A 594 -2.44 2.01 16.25
CA PHE A 594 -2.32 1.81 17.71
C PHE A 594 -0.87 1.85 18.18
N MET A 595 0.08 1.35 17.37
CA MET A 595 1.51 1.51 17.66
C MET A 595 1.93 2.98 17.60
N MET A 596 1.35 3.78 16.70
CA MET A 596 1.60 5.21 16.57
C MET A 596 0.79 6.09 17.52
N ASP A 597 0.00 5.48 18.42
CA ASP A 597 -0.89 6.20 19.34
C ASP A 597 -1.92 7.11 18.65
N CYS A 598 -2.35 6.76 17.44
CA CYS A 598 -3.46 7.43 16.78
C CYS A 598 -4.80 7.14 17.49
N ASP A 599 -5.65 8.16 17.66
CA ASP A 599 -7.00 7.97 18.19
C ASP A 599 -8.00 7.56 17.10
N THR A 600 -7.75 7.96 15.84
CA THR A 600 -8.48 7.48 14.64
C THR A 600 -7.56 6.78 13.64
N THR A 601 -8.13 5.86 12.86
CA THR A 601 -7.39 5.00 11.93
C THR A 601 -7.47 5.54 10.51
N GLY A 602 -6.34 5.62 9.81
CA GLY A 602 -6.30 6.07 8.41
C GLY A 602 -6.96 7.45 8.24
N ILE A 603 -7.82 7.56 7.24
CA ILE A 603 -8.67 8.74 7.04
C ILE A 603 -9.95 8.70 7.88
N GLU A 604 -10.31 7.56 8.46
CA GLU A 604 -11.63 7.33 9.06
C GLU A 604 -11.92 8.30 10.21
N PRO A 605 -13.21 8.69 10.39
CA PRO A 605 -13.64 9.38 11.60
C PRO A 605 -13.53 8.44 12.81
N ASP A 606 -13.66 9.01 14.01
CA ASP A 606 -13.75 8.16 15.19
C ASP A 606 -15.11 7.46 15.24
N ILE A 607 -15.10 6.14 15.45
CA ILE A 607 -16.32 5.34 15.61
C ILE A 607 -17.00 5.63 16.95
N ALA A 608 -16.22 5.88 18.01
CA ALA A 608 -16.70 6.23 19.34
C ALA A 608 -15.55 6.76 20.21
N LEU A 609 -15.85 7.66 21.16
CA LEU A 609 -14.83 8.20 22.08
C LEU A 609 -14.28 7.14 23.06
N VAL A 610 -15.09 6.14 23.38
CA VAL A 610 -14.68 4.97 24.17
C VAL A 610 -15.05 3.71 23.39
N LYS A 611 -14.04 2.89 23.08
CA LYS A 611 -14.15 1.71 22.23
C LYS A 611 -13.68 0.48 23.00
N TYR A 612 -14.33 -0.64 22.76
CA TYR A 612 -13.91 -1.95 23.26
C TYR A 612 -13.62 -2.83 22.06
N LYS A 613 -12.36 -3.25 21.92
CA LYS A 613 -11.91 -4.09 20.82
C LYS A 613 -11.67 -5.50 21.31
N GLN A 614 -12.42 -6.46 20.76
CA GLN A 614 -12.10 -7.88 20.90
C GLN A 614 -10.91 -8.24 20.01
N LEU A 615 -9.96 -9.01 20.55
CA LEU A 615 -8.78 -9.46 19.82
C LEU A 615 -9.00 -10.87 19.26
N ALA A 616 -8.44 -11.16 18.08
CA ALA A 616 -8.62 -12.45 17.39
C ALA A 616 -8.07 -13.67 18.16
N GLY A 617 -7.19 -13.47 19.15
CA GLY A 617 -6.70 -14.52 20.04
C GLY A 617 -7.48 -14.67 21.35
N GLY A 618 -8.64 -14.02 21.47
CA GLY A 618 -9.34 -13.81 22.73
C GLY A 618 -8.91 -12.49 23.39
N GLY A 619 -9.82 -11.91 24.18
CA GLY A 619 -9.54 -10.73 25.00
C GLY A 619 -10.06 -9.41 24.50
N MET A 620 -10.11 -8.45 25.42
CA MET A 620 -10.73 -7.15 25.21
C MET A 620 -9.75 -6.02 25.53
N MET A 621 -9.76 -5.00 24.67
CA MET A 621 -8.93 -3.82 24.79
C MET A 621 -9.81 -2.58 24.83
N LYS A 622 -9.76 -1.84 25.93
CA LYS A 622 -10.42 -0.53 26.06
C LYS A 622 -9.54 0.53 25.42
N ILE A 623 -10.11 1.29 24.49
CA ILE A 623 -9.45 2.38 23.77
C ILE A 623 -10.24 3.65 24.06
N VAL A 624 -9.60 4.66 24.63
CA VAL A 624 -10.19 5.96 24.93
C VAL A 624 -9.53 6.98 24.02
N ASN A 625 -10.33 7.78 23.32
CA ASN A 625 -9.82 8.91 22.55
C ASN A 625 -9.13 9.90 23.52
N ARG A 626 -7.88 10.26 23.23
CA ARG A 626 -7.10 11.17 24.08
C ARG A 626 -7.05 12.60 23.55
N THR A 627 -7.61 12.82 22.36
CA THR A 627 -7.65 14.13 21.71
C THR A 627 -8.75 15.02 22.29
N VAL A 628 -9.88 14.44 22.73
CA VAL A 628 -11.05 15.17 23.27
C VAL A 628 -11.49 14.68 24.64
#